data_AF-A0A7X0H0T6-F1
#
_entry.id   AF-A0A7X0H0T6-F1
#
_cell.length_a   1.000
_cell.length_b   1.000
_cell.length_c   1.000
_cell.angle_alpha   90.00
_cell.angle_beta   90.00
_cell.angle_gamma   90.00
#
_symmetry.space_group_name_H-M   'P 1'
#
loop_
_entity.id
_entity.type
_entity.pdbx_description
1 polymer ?
#
loop_
_entity_poly.entity_id
_entity_poly.type
_entity_poly.pdbx_seq_one_letter_code
_entity_poly.pdbx_strand_id
1 'polypeptide(L)'
;MIRRVSFQPNQPVPTSALALRVATSIRTASALVPNPTCLVQALAAKILLGLRGYGSQIKVGVRLNGNSFGAHAWLISDGKIVLGGDSENVASFQPLMKIE
;
A
#
# COMPACT_ATOMS: atom_id res chain seq x y z
N MET A 1 19.89 4.28 15.76
CA MET A 1 20.41 3.53 14.59
C MET A 1 19.31 3.45 13.55
N ILE A 2 19.37 4.25 12.48
CA ILE A 2 18.38 4.18 11.40
C ILE A 2 18.71 2.94 10.58
N ARG A 3 17.95 1.86 10.74
CA ARG A 3 18.08 0.68 9.89
C ARG A 3 17.62 1.11 8.49
N ARG A 4 18.55 1.15 7.53
CA ARG A 4 18.22 1.50 6.15
C ARG A 4 17.16 0.51 5.67
N VAL A 5 16.00 1.01 5.29
CA VAL A 5 14.95 0.18 4.71
C VAL A 5 15.41 -0.17 3.30
N SER A 6 16.06 -1.32 3.18
CA SER A 6 16.51 -1.85 1.89
C SER A 6 15.36 -2.65 1.30
N PHE A 7 14.77 -2.15 0.21
CA PHE A 7 13.77 -2.88 -0.56
C PHE A 7 14.51 -3.74 -1.58
N GLN A 8 14.49 -5.05 -1.38
CA GLN A 8 15.14 -6.00 -2.30
C GLN A 8 14.06 -6.74 -3.11
N PRO A 9 14.29 -7.01 -4.41
CA PRO A 9 13.31 -7.67 -5.26
C PRO A 9 12.94 -9.10 -4.81
N ASN A 10 13.82 -9.77 -4.05
CA ASN A 10 13.62 -11.14 -3.56
C ASN A 10 13.26 -11.21 -2.07
N GLN A 11 12.65 -10.17 -1.52
CA GLN A 11 12.17 -10.24 -0.14
C GLN A 11 11.00 -11.24 -0.03
N PRO A 12 10.94 -12.01 1.07
CA PRO A 12 9.82 -12.90 1.32
C PRO A 12 8.52 -12.12 1.38
N VAL A 13 7.44 -12.84 1.11
CA VAL A 13 6.07 -12.33 1.16
C VAL A 13 5.57 -12.42 2.61
N PRO A 14 4.89 -11.40 3.14
CA PRO A 14 4.34 -11.46 4.48
C PRO A 14 3.23 -12.50 4.52
N THR A 15 3.10 -13.18 5.66
CA THR A 15 1.96 -14.05 5.90
C THR A 15 0.66 -13.24 5.83
N SER A 16 -0.44 -13.87 5.45
CA SER A 16 -1.76 -13.22 5.41
C SER A 16 -2.13 -12.58 6.74
N ALA A 17 -1.82 -13.25 7.86
CA ALA A 17 -2.02 -12.73 9.20
C ALA A 17 -1.18 -11.45 9.46
N LEU A 18 0.08 -11.41 9.03
CA LEU A 18 0.91 -10.22 9.18
C LEU A 18 0.44 -9.07 8.28
N ALA A 19 0.09 -9.36 7.03
CA ALA A 19 -0.44 -8.39 6.09
C ALA A 19 -1.71 -7.73 6.64
N LEU A 20 -2.64 -8.54 7.18
CA LEU A 20 -3.85 -8.06 7.83
C LEU A 20 -3.53 -7.20 9.07
N ARG A 21 -2.61 -7.65 9.92
CA ARG A 21 -2.20 -6.88 11.10
C ARG A 21 -1.63 -5.51 10.71
N VAL A 22 -0.80 -5.44 9.68
CA VAL A 22 -0.27 -4.16 9.16
C VAL A 22 -1.41 -3.29 8.62
N ALA A 23 -2.31 -3.86 7.82
CA ALA A 23 -3.45 -3.13 7.26
C ALA A 23 -4.35 -2.53 8.35
N THR A 24 -4.71 -3.32 9.36
CA THR A 24 -5.50 -2.86 10.50
C THR A 24 -4.75 -1.82 11.31
N SER A 25 -3.46 -2.02 11.58
CA SER A 25 -2.64 -1.04 12.34
C SER A 25 -2.59 0.32 11.64
N ILE A 26 -2.40 0.35 10.32
CA ILE A 26 -2.40 1.60 9.55
C ILE A 26 -3.78 2.25 9.54
N ARG A 27 -4.86 1.47 9.38
CA ARG A 27 -6.23 1.99 9.43
C ARG A 27 -6.59 2.56 10.80
N THR A 28 -6.07 1.98 11.88
CA THR A 28 -6.25 2.52 13.22
C THR A 28 -5.42 3.80 13.40
N ALA A 29 -4.18 3.81 12.93
CA ALA A 29 -3.30 4.98 13.03
C ALA A 29 -3.77 6.16 12.17
N SER A 30 -4.40 5.90 11.02
CA SER A 30 -4.90 6.95 10.12
C SER A 30 -5.95 7.84 10.78
N ALA A 31 -6.73 7.32 11.73
CA ALA A 31 -7.71 8.09 12.48
C ALA A 31 -7.08 9.10 13.46
N LEU A 32 -5.78 8.98 13.74
CA LEU A 32 -5.06 9.78 14.74
C LEU A 32 -4.10 10.80 14.13
N VAL A 33 -3.92 10.80 12.81
CA VAL A 33 -2.95 11.67 12.13
C VAL A 33 -3.65 12.59 11.13
N PRO A 34 -3.15 13.82 10.94
CA PRO A 34 -3.69 14.70 9.92
C PRO A 34 -3.36 14.19 8.51
N ASN A 35 -4.30 14.38 7.58
CA ASN A 35 -4.14 14.06 6.15
C ASN A 35 -3.71 12.61 5.84
N PRO A 36 -4.42 11.58 6.32
CA PRO A 36 -4.07 10.17 6.07
C PRO A 36 -4.49 9.73 4.66
N THR A 37 -3.90 10.30 3.62
CA THR A 37 -4.25 9.96 2.23
C THR A 37 -3.92 8.49 1.92
N CYS A 38 -4.55 7.92 0.89
CA CYS A 38 -4.28 6.54 0.46
C CYS A 38 -2.78 6.29 0.17
N LEU A 39 -2.09 7.28 -0.40
CA LEU A 39 -0.66 7.19 -0.66
C LEU A 39 0.17 7.18 0.64
N VAL A 40 -0.16 8.04 1.61
CA VAL A 40 0.52 8.08 2.91
C VAL A 40 0.33 6.75 3.65
N GLN A 41 -0.88 6.20 3.64
CA GLN A 41 -1.16 4.91 4.26
C GLN A 41 -0.41 3.76 3.57
N ALA A 42 -0.39 3.72 2.22
CA ALA A 42 0.33 2.69 1.47
C ALA A 42 1.85 2.76 1.69
N LEU A 43 2.41 3.98 1.78
CA LEU A 43 3.81 4.20 2.08
C LEU A 43 4.18 3.76 3.49
N ALA A 44 3.36 4.12 4.48
CA ALA A 44 3.55 3.68 5.87
C ALA A 44 3.52 2.15 5.98
N ALA A 45 2.58 1.49 5.30
CA ALA A 45 2.49 0.03 5.26
C ALA A 45 3.74 -0.60 4.60
N LYS A 46 4.21 -0.06 3.47
CA LYS A 46 5.43 -0.50 2.78
C LYS A 46 6.66 -0.42 3.69
N ILE A 47 6.81 0.69 4.41
CA ILE A 47 7.91 0.88 5.37
C ILE A 47 7.83 -0.15 6.50
N LEU A 48 6.65 -0.36 7.10
CA LEU A 48 6.46 -1.34 8.18
C LEU A 48 6.75 -2.78 7.75
N LEU A 49 6.44 -3.14 6.50
CA LEU A 49 6.79 -4.44 5.94
C LEU A 49 8.29 -4.54 5.64
N GLY A 50 8.88 -3.51 5.03
CA GLY A 50 10.32 -3.46 4.75
C GLY A 50 11.19 -3.54 6.00
N LEU A 51 10.77 -2.89 7.10
CA LEU A 51 11.44 -3.00 8.40
C LEU A 51 11.43 -4.41 8.97
N ARG A 52 10.42 -5.22 8.62
CA ARG A 52 10.29 -6.63 8.96
C ARG A 52 10.91 -7.58 7.92
N GLY A 53 11.53 -7.03 6.87
CA GLY A 53 12.19 -7.80 5.81
C GLY A 53 11.26 -8.33 4.73
N TYR A 54 10.02 -7.83 4.62
CA TYR A 54 9.05 -8.28 3.63
C TYR A 54 8.96 -7.35 2.43
N GLY A 55 8.84 -7.94 1.25
CA GLY A 55 8.71 -7.25 -0.02
C GLY A 55 7.28 -6.74 -0.21
N SER A 56 7.15 -5.55 -0.78
CA SER A 56 5.85 -5.01 -1.19
C SER A 56 6.04 -3.88 -2.19
N GLN A 57 5.04 -3.61 -3.01
CA GLN A 57 5.04 -2.59 -4.07
C GLN A 57 3.80 -1.73 -3.93
N ILE A 58 3.95 -0.42 -4.12
CA ILE A 58 2.79 0.47 -4.17
C ILE A 58 2.40 0.63 -5.64
N LYS A 59 1.11 0.49 -5.94
CA LYS A 59 0.55 0.88 -7.23
C LYS A 59 -0.32 2.12 -7.04
N VAL A 60 -0.18 3.04 -7.97
CA VAL A 60 -0.99 4.25 -8.05
C VAL A 60 -1.81 4.16 -9.34
N GLY A 61 -3.12 4.28 -9.18
CA GLY A 61 -4.07 4.26 -10.27
C GLY A 61 -4.90 5.53 -10.31
N VAL A 62 -5.39 5.85 -11.50
CA VAL A 62 -6.28 6.98 -11.74
C VAL A 62 -7.56 6.49 -12.42
N ARG A 63 -8.67 7.14 -12.12
CA ARG A 63 -9.94 6.93 -12.80
C ARG A 63 -10.50 8.27 -13.25
N LEU A 64 -11.09 8.26 -14.44
CA LEU A 64 -11.84 9.37 -14.99
C LEU A 64 -13.29 8.90 -15.13
N ASN A 65 -14.22 9.59 -14.48
CA ASN A 65 -15.65 9.35 -14.64
C ASN A 65 -16.34 10.66 -15.03
N GLY A 66 -16.54 10.85 -16.34
CA GLY A 66 -16.94 12.14 -16.90
C GLY A 66 -15.94 13.24 -16.51
N ASN A 67 -16.43 14.27 -15.82
CA ASN A 67 -15.60 15.37 -15.30
C ASN A 67 -14.92 15.09 -13.94
N SER A 68 -15.15 13.92 -13.33
CA SER A 68 -14.56 13.58 -12.03
C SER A 68 -13.24 12.82 -12.19
N PHE A 69 -12.17 13.37 -11.64
CA PHE A 69 -10.88 12.71 -11.52
C PHE A 69 -10.73 12.07 -10.12
N GLY A 70 -10.36 10.80 -10.08
CA GLY A 70 -10.03 10.10 -8.84
C GLY A 70 -8.65 9.48 -8.92
N ALA A 71 -7.80 9.75 -7.92
CA ALA A 71 -6.52 9.08 -7.75
C ALA A 71 -6.58 8.16 -6.54
N HIS A 72 -5.97 6.99 -6.64
CA HIS A 72 -5.93 6.02 -5.57
C HIS A 72 -4.60 5.27 -5.54
N ALA A 73 -4.18 4.86 -4.34
CA ALA A 73 -2.95 4.12 -4.14
C ALA A 73 -3.21 2.92 -3.24
N TRP A 74 -2.65 1.77 -3.63
CA TRP A 74 -2.77 0.53 -2.88
C TRP A 74 -1.44 -0.20 -2.83
N LEU A 75 -1.23 -0.90 -1.72
CA LEU A 75 -0.06 -1.72 -1.49
C LEU A 75 -0.33 -3.16 -1.94
N ILE A 76 0.58 -3.72 -2.72
CA ILE A 76 0.56 -5.10 -3.17
C ILE A 76 1.77 -5.85 -2.59
N SER A 77 1.55 -7.09 -2.17
CA SER A 77 2.62 -8.06 -1.96
C SER A 77 2.24 -9.35 -2.66
N ASP A 78 3.13 -9.91 -3.47
CA ASP A 78 2.89 -11.18 -4.20
C ASP A 78 1.60 -11.19 -5.04
N GLY A 79 1.31 -10.08 -5.72
CA GLY A 79 0.07 -9.93 -6.49
C GLY A 79 -1.21 -9.76 -5.66
N LYS A 80 -1.14 -9.83 -4.32
CA LYS A 80 -2.28 -9.62 -3.41
C LYS A 80 -2.30 -8.21 -2.85
N ILE A 81 -3.49 -7.61 -2.79
CA ILE A 81 -3.67 -6.30 -2.17
C ILE A 81 -3.59 -6.45 -0.65
N VAL A 82 -2.68 -5.69 -0.04
CA VAL A 82 -2.46 -5.65 1.41
C VAL A 82 -3.23 -4.50 2.04
N LEU A 83 -3.23 -3.32 1.40
CA LEU A 83 -3.83 -2.10 1.93
C LEU A 83 -4.27 -1.18 0.80
N GLY A 84 -5.33 -0.40 1.03
CA GLY A 84 -5.82 0.59 0.06
C GLY A 84 -6.92 0.04 -0.85
N GLY A 85 -7.90 -0.67 -0.29
CA GLY A 85 -9.13 -1.07 -0.99
C GLY A 85 -9.18 -2.55 -1.39
N ASP A 86 -10.38 -2.98 -1.76
CA ASP A 86 -10.68 -4.34 -2.22
C ASP A 86 -10.47 -4.45 -3.73
N SER A 87 -10.33 -5.68 -4.24
CA SER A 87 -10.01 -5.96 -5.65
C SER A 87 -10.96 -5.29 -6.64
N GLU A 88 -12.25 -5.20 -6.30
CA GLU A 88 -13.28 -4.58 -7.15
C GLU A 88 -13.14 -3.05 -7.21
N ASN A 89 -12.75 -2.42 -6.10
CA ASN A 89 -12.52 -0.97 -6.04
C ASN A 89 -11.27 -0.59 -6.83
N VAL A 90 -10.22 -1.39 -6.72
CA VAL A 90 -8.95 -1.20 -7.42
C VAL A 90 -9.09 -1.44 -8.93
N ALA A 91 -9.89 -2.41 -9.37
CA ALA A 91 -10.10 -2.72 -10.79
C ALA A 91 -10.69 -1.56 -11.60
N SER A 92 -11.35 -0.61 -10.93
CA SER A 92 -11.91 0.59 -11.56
C SER A 92 -10.88 1.68 -11.85
N PHE A 93 -9.63 1.53 -11.38
CA PHE A 93 -8.54 2.48 -11.62
C PHE A 93 -7.58 1.94 -12.68
N GLN A 94 -7.20 2.79 -13.62
CA GLN A 94 -6.13 2.49 -14.57
C GLN A 94 -4.77 2.69 -13.89
N PRO A 95 -3.89 1.67 -13.88
CA PRO A 95 -2.57 1.80 -13.28
C PRO A 95 -1.74 2.84 -14.05
N LEU A 96 -1.22 3.84 -13.33
CA LEU A 96 -0.37 4.88 -13.91
C LEU A 96 1.09 4.67 -13.53
N MET A 97 1.34 4.31 -12.27
CA MET A 97 2.69 4.22 -11.73
C MET A 97 2.80 3.10 -10.69
N LYS A 98 3.99 2.51 -10.61
CA LYS A 98 4.41 1.65 -9.52
C LYS A 98 5.59 2.29 -8.77
N ILE A 99 5.63 2.09 -7.45
CA ILE A 99 6.71 2.55 -6.57
C ILE A 99 7.30 1.32 -5.89
N GLU A 100 8.60 1.07 -6.13
CA GLU A 100 9.36 -0.08 -5.65
C GLU A 100 10.06 0.17 -4.31
#